data_AF-A0A7W7ILJ4-F1
#
_entry.id   AF-A0A7W7ILJ4-F1
#
_cell.length_a   1.000
_cell.length_b   1.000
_cell.length_c   1.000
_cell.angle_alpha   90.00
_cell.angle_beta   90.00
_cell.angle_gamma   90.00
#
_symmetry.space_group_name_H-M   'P 1'
#
loop_
_entity.id
_entity.type
_entity.pdbx_description
1 polymer ?
#
loop_
_entity_poly.entity_id
_entity_poly.type
_entity_poly.pdbx_seq_one_letter_code
_entity_poly.pdbx_strand_id
1 'polypeptide(L)'
;MSGKLKGGPAHYRLSRATWDIILDEYRNGATVPELSERWRVSGHALRKRITVHGATKRDWGDQIAIETAKAREAAQEEAEKARVEQEAAAEAALAQALFGPLTAEDAHEGKAAVLASTAMIASGRAMLMRRLPEAQGLARLAEVYVRLMDRQDKAHSFENTPLEVLLAARFNGEMMSARFALTPESKYDDPQYELKALYWDQLKAAPDAYRTEVMDARREAAQARREMREAKEALEALKAAT
;
A
#
# COMPACT_ATOMS: atom_id res chain seq x y z
N MET A 1 -34.69 75.67 -18.46
CA MET A 1 -35.90 76.01 -19.25
C MET A 1 -36.53 74.70 -19.73
N SER A 2 -37.67 74.30 -19.15
CA SER A 2 -38.36 73.05 -19.49
C SER A 2 -39.33 73.31 -20.64
N GLY A 3 -38.90 72.99 -21.87
CA GLY A 3 -39.75 73.03 -23.06
C GLY A 3 -40.65 71.80 -23.09
N LYS A 4 -41.93 71.94 -22.71
CA LYS A 4 -42.94 70.90 -22.91
C LYS A 4 -43.23 70.75 -24.40
N LEU A 5 -42.58 69.79 -25.06
CA LEU A 5 -42.98 69.33 -26.39
C LEU A 5 -44.27 68.51 -26.25
N LYS A 6 -45.37 69.03 -26.81
CA LYS A 6 -46.65 68.32 -26.94
C LYS A 6 -46.48 67.14 -27.90
N GLY A 7 -46.46 65.92 -27.37
CA GLY A 7 -46.55 64.68 -28.14
C GLY A 7 -47.21 63.59 -27.31
N GLY A 8 -48.34 63.07 -27.79
CA GLY A 8 -49.08 61.97 -27.13
C GLY A 8 -48.26 60.67 -27.07
N PRO A 9 -48.71 59.66 -26.29
CA PRO A 9 -47.99 58.40 -26.13
C PRO A 9 -47.84 57.68 -27.47
N ALA A 10 -46.77 56.89 -27.64
CA ALA A 10 -46.57 56.05 -28.82
C ALA A 10 -47.84 55.26 -29.18
N HIS A 11 -48.38 55.50 -30.38
CA HIS A 11 -49.64 54.93 -30.88
C HIS A 11 -49.54 53.42 -31.22
N TYR A 12 -48.40 52.78 -30.99
CA TYR A 12 -48.16 51.36 -31.27
C TYR A 12 -47.72 50.60 -30.02
N ARG A 13 -48.20 49.37 -29.85
CA ARG A 13 -47.70 48.44 -28.82
C ARG A 13 -46.24 48.12 -29.13
N LEU A 14 -45.32 48.57 -28.28
CA LEU A 14 -43.91 48.19 -28.38
C LEU A 14 -43.75 46.67 -28.30
N SER A 15 -42.85 46.15 -29.13
CA SER A 15 -42.49 44.73 -29.15
C SER A 15 -41.80 44.33 -27.84
N ARG A 16 -41.77 43.02 -27.55
CA ARG A 16 -41.07 42.50 -26.36
C ARG A 16 -39.57 42.84 -26.39
N ALA A 17 -38.93 42.66 -27.53
CA ALA A 17 -37.51 42.99 -27.73
C ALA A 17 -37.22 44.48 -27.47
N THR A 18 -38.12 45.38 -27.87
CA THR A 18 -37.94 46.82 -27.61
C THR A 18 -38.09 47.15 -26.12
N TRP A 19 -38.97 46.45 -25.41
CA TRP A 19 -39.07 46.58 -23.95
C TRP A 19 -37.82 46.08 -23.23
N ASP A 20 -37.20 45.01 -23.71
CA ASP A 20 -35.98 44.47 -23.12
C ASP A 20 -34.83 45.48 -23.24
N ILE A 21 -34.68 46.15 -24.39
CA ILE A 21 -33.70 47.24 -24.60
C ILE A 21 -33.97 48.42 -23.63
N ILE A 22 -35.23 48.83 -23.47
CA ILE A 22 -35.60 49.91 -22.55
C ILE A 22 -35.25 49.56 -21.10
N LEU A 23 -35.46 48.30 -20.71
CA LEU A 23 -35.12 47.82 -19.38
C LEU A 23 -33.60 47.73 -19.19
N ASP A 24 -32.84 47.37 -20.22
CA ASP A 24 -31.37 47.40 -20.19
C ASP A 24 -30.81 48.82 -20.07
N GLU A 25 -31.40 49.80 -20.77
CA GLU A 25 -31.03 51.21 -20.57
C GLU A 25 -31.34 51.71 -19.16
N TYR A 26 -32.47 51.27 -18.57
CA TYR A 26 -32.80 51.57 -17.17
C TYR A 26 -31.81 50.93 -16.19
N ARG A 27 -31.40 49.68 -16.44
CA ARG A 27 -30.36 48.97 -15.66
C ARG A 27 -29.01 49.69 -15.72
N ASN A 28 -28.66 50.24 -16.88
CA ASN A 28 -27.45 51.03 -17.09
C ASN A 28 -27.51 52.45 -16.48
N GLY A 29 -28.58 52.78 -15.73
CA GLY A 29 -28.66 53.99 -14.92
C GLY A 29 -29.54 55.10 -15.48
N ALA A 30 -30.18 54.91 -16.65
CA ALA A 30 -31.10 55.89 -17.21
C ALA A 30 -32.33 56.07 -16.30
N THR A 31 -32.79 57.32 -16.16
CA THR A 31 -33.95 57.63 -15.32
C THR A 31 -35.27 57.45 -16.08
N VAL A 32 -36.36 57.22 -15.36
CA VAL A 32 -37.70 57.05 -15.95
C VAL A 32 -38.14 58.26 -16.81
N PRO A 33 -37.88 59.52 -16.42
CA PRO A 33 -38.16 60.68 -17.28
C PRO A 33 -37.37 60.66 -18.59
N GLU A 34 -36.07 60.37 -18.55
CA GLU A 34 -35.21 60.30 -19.74
C GLU A 34 -35.68 59.20 -20.71
N LEU A 35 -36.02 58.02 -20.19
CA LEU A 35 -36.57 56.92 -20.99
C LEU A 35 -37.96 57.24 -21.55
N SER A 36 -38.79 57.94 -20.79
CA SER A 36 -40.12 58.36 -21.20
C SER A 36 -40.07 59.30 -22.40
N GLU A 37 -39.13 60.25 -22.39
CA GLU A 37 -38.90 61.18 -23.49
C GLU A 37 -38.28 60.49 -24.70
N ARG A 38 -37.23 59.68 -24.48
CA ARG A 38 -36.50 59.00 -25.55
C ARG A 38 -37.35 57.99 -26.33
N TRP A 39 -38.12 57.18 -25.61
CA TRP A 39 -38.94 56.11 -26.21
C TRP A 39 -40.39 56.52 -26.43
N ARG A 40 -40.78 57.75 -26.07
CA ARG A 40 -42.15 58.30 -26.15
C ARG A 40 -43.21 57.42 -25.48
N VAL A 41 -42.86 56.87 -24.31
CA VAL A 41 -43.72 56.00 -23.51
C VAL A 41 -44.11 56.71 -22.22
N SER A 42 -45.34 56.52 -21.73
CA SER A 42 -45.74 57.11 -20.45
C SER A 42 -44.88 56.59 -19.28
N GLY A 43 -44.48 57.48 -18.37
CA GLY A 43 -43.72 57.11 -17.17
C GLY A 43 -44.45 56.10 -16.27
N HIS A 44 -45.80 56.09 -16.28
CA HIS A 44 -46.60 55.10 -15.55
C HIS A 44 -46.43 53.69 -16.14
N ALA A 45 -46.46 53.56 -17.47
CA ALA A 45 -46.23 52.28 -18.14
C ALA A 45 -44.82 51.75 -17.89
N LEU A 46 -43.80 52.62 -17.94
CA LEU A 46 -42.41 52.30 -17.59
C LEU A 46 -42.30 51.75 -16.17
N ARG A 47 -42.81 52.47 -15.16
CA ARG A 47 -42.77 52.00 -13.75
C ARG A 47 -43.48 50.66 -13.57
N LYS A 48 -44.68 50.51 -14.14
CA LYS A 48 -45.43 49.24 -14.08
C LYS A 48 -44.63 48.09 -14.70
N ARG A 49 -43.94 48.33 -15.82
CA ARG A 49 -43.14 47.32 -16.52
C ARG A 49 -41.87 46.97 -15.76
N ILE A 50 -41.18 47.95 -15.18
CA ILE A 50 -40.02 47.76 -14.31
C ILE A 50 -40.39 46.89 -13.10
N THR A 51 -41.53 47.16 -12.44
CA THR A 51 -42.00 46.36 -11.31
C THR A 51 -42.41 44.95 -11.71
N VAL A 52 -43.15 44.79 -12.81
CA VAL A 52 -43.61 43.45 -13.29
C VAL A 52 -42.43 42.56 -13.70
N HIS A 53 -41.35 43.14 -14.21
CA HIS A 53 -40.15 42.39 -14.62
C HIS A 53 -39.08 42.28 -13.53
N GLY A 54 -39.37 42.70 -12.29
CA GLY A 54 -38.41 42.64 -11.19
C GLY A 54 -37.11 43.40 -11.50
N ALA A 55 -37.17 44.43 -12.34
CA ALA A 55 -36.00 45.19 -12.77
C ALA A 55 -35.74 46.38 -11.82
N THR A 56 -36.07 46.24 -10.54
CA THR A 56 -35.77 47.29 -9.57
C THR A 56 -34.26 47.34 -9.34
N LYS A 57 -33.74 48.52 -8.99
CA LYS A 57 -32.30 48.69 -8.71
C LYS A 57 -31.78 47.73 -7.62
N ARG A 58 -32.66 47.30 -6.70
CA ARG A 58 -32.35 46.33 -5.65
C ARG A 58 -32.21 44.92 -6.22
N ASP A 59 -33.22 44.43 -6.92
CA ASP A 59 -33.23 43.06 -7.47
C ASP A 59 -32.04 42.82 -8.42
N TRP A 60 -31.68 43.86 -9.19
CA TRP A 60 -30.51 43.82 -10.06
C TRP A 60 -29.18 43.84 -9.30
N GLY A 61 -29.07 44.63 -8.24
CA GLY A 61 -27.91 44.61 -7.35
C GLY A 61 -27.72 43.25 -6.66
N ASP A 62 -28.82 42.65 -6.20
CA ASP A 62 -28.85 41.32 -5.61
C ASP A 62 -28.44 40.25 -6.65
N GLN A 63 -28.93 40.36 -7.89
CA GLN A 63 -28.55 39.45 -8.98
C GLN A 63 -27.05 39.55 -9.33
N ILE A 64 -26.48 40.75 -9.43
CA ILE A 64 -25.04 40.93 -9.67
C ILE A 64 -24.22 40.40 -8.50
N ALA A 65 -24.66 40.62 -7.26
CA ALA A 65 -23.97 40.08 -6.10
C ALA A 65 -23.93 38.54 -6.14
N ILE A 66 -25.04 37.90 -6.54
CA ILE A 66 -25.12 36.45 -6.71
C ILE A 66 -24.21 35.97 -7.85
N GLU A 67 -24.25 36.64 -9.00
CA GLU A 67 -23.42 36.26 -10.16
C GLU A 67 -21.93 36.43 -9.88
N THR A 68 -21.54 37.53 -9.23
CA THR A 68 -20.14 37.76 -8.83
C THR A 68 -19.69 36.80 -7.73
N ALA A 69 -20.57 36.43 -6.79
CA ALA A 69 -20.28 35.39 -5.80
C ALA A 69 -20.06 34.03 -6.46
N LYS A 70 -20.95 33.61 -7.38
CA LYS A 70 -20.81 32.37 -8.16
C LYS A 70 -19.54 32.36 -9.01
N ALA A 71 -19.20 33.47 -9.65
CA ALA A 71 -17.97 33.57 -10.44
C ALA A 71 -16.71 33.46 -9.56
N ARG A 72 -16.74 34.01 -8.34
CA ARG A 72 -15.64 33.85 -7.38
C ARG A 72 -15.54 32.42 -6.85
N GLU A 73 -16.65 31.78 -6.55
CA GLU A 73 -16.71 30.39 -6.11
C GLU A 73 -16.17 29.46 -7.19
N ALA A 74 -16.61 29.62 -8.45
CA ALA A 74 -16.08 28.87 -9.59
C ALA A 74 -14.57 29.09 -9.78
N ALA A 75 -14.09 30.34 -9.66
CA ALA A 75 -12.66 30.64 -9.76
C ALA A 75 -11.85 30.03 -8.60
N GLN A 76 -12.42 29.96 -7.39
CA GLN A 76 -11.81 29.28 -6.25
C GLN A 76 -11.75 27.77 -6.46
N GLU A 77 -12.83 27.14 -6.94
CA GLU A 77 -12.83 25.71 -7.27
C GLU A 77 -11.81 25.37 -8.36
N GLU A 78 -11.69 26.20 -9.40
CA GLU A 78 -10.67 26.02 -10.44
C GLU A 78 -9.26 26.20 -9.88
N ALA A 79 -9.04 27.19 -9.01
CA ALA A 79 -7.74 27.39 -8.36
C ALA A 79 -7.38 26.24 -7.41
N GLU A 80 -8.36 25.68 -6.68
CA GLU A 80 -8.14 24.51 -5.83
C GLU A 80 -7.83 23.26 -6.65
N LYS A 81 -8.55 23.01 -7.74
CA LYS A 81 -8.23 21.92 -8.68
C LYS A 81 -6.82 22.06 -9.23
N ALA A 82 -6.47 23.26 -9.71
CA ALA A 82 -5.12 23.54 -10.22
C ALA A 82 -4.05 23.35 -9.13
N ARG A 83 -4.32 23.74 -7.88
CA ARG A 83 -3.40 23.52 -6.76
C ARG A 83 -3.20 22.03 -6.49
N VAL A 84 -4.27 21.25 -6.43
CA VAL A 84 -4.21 19.79 -6.22
C VAL A 84 -3.45 19.11 -7.35
N GLU A 85 -3.69 19.51 -8.60
CA GLU A 85 -2.96 18.99 -9.76
C GLU A 85 -1.47 19.33 -9.70
N GLN A 86 -1.13 20.56 -9.30
CA GLN A 86 0.27 20.98 -9.12
C GLN A 86 0.96 20.22 -7.97
N GLU A 87 0.27 20.03 -6.84
CA GLU A 87 0.77 19.25 -5.70
C GLU A 87 1.00 17.79 -6.12
N ALA A 88 0.04 17.17 -6.81
CA ALA A 88 0.18 15.80 -7.33
C ALA A 88 1.33 15.68 -8.34
N ALA A 89 1.51 16.65 -9.23
CA ALA A 89 2.63 16.68 -10.17
C ALA A 89 3.98 16.84 -9.46
N ALA A 90 4.05 17.67 -8.43
CA ALA A 90 5.25 17.84 -7.61
C ALA A 90 5.61 16.58 -6.82
N GLU A 91 4.61 15.88 -6.26
CA GLU A 91 4.79 14.60 -5.60
C GLU A 91 5.27 13.52 -6.56
N ALA A 92 4.68 13.42 -7.75
CA ALA A 92 5.10 12.47 -8.78
C ALA A 92 6.55 12.74 -9.23
N ALA A 93 6.92 14.01 -9.45
CA ALA A 93 8.28 14.39 -9.79
C ALA A 93 9.28 14.06 -8.67
N LEU A 94 8.89 14.27 -7.41
CA LEU A 94 9.71 13.90 -6.25
C LEU A 94 9.91 12.38 -6.17
N ALA A 95 8.83 11.60 -6.31
CA ALA A 95 8.90 10.14 -6.29
C ALA A 95 9.85 9.63 -7.38
N GLN A 96 9.74 10.18 -8.59
CA GLN A 96 10.63 9.85 -9.70
C GLN A 96 12.09 10.23 -9.41
N ALA A 97 12.33 11.38 -8.79
CA ALA A 97 13.68 11.81 -8.43
C ALA A 97 14.32 10.94 -7.33
N LEU A 98 13.53 10.48 -6.36
CA LEU A 98 14.01 9.66 -5.24
C LEU A 98 14.21 8.20 -5.65
N PHE A 99 13.24 7.58 -6.30
CA PHE A 99 13.24 6.14 -6.57
C PHE A 99 13.70 5.79 -7.99
N GLY A 100 13.70 6.75 -8.93
CA GLY A 100 13.95 6.48 -10.34
C GLY A 100 12.70 5.91 -11.03
N PRO A 101 12.78 5.56 -12.33
CA PRO A 101 11.69 4.87 -13.00
C PRO A 101 11.50 3.49 -12.38
N LEU A 102 10.28 3.15 -11.94
CA LEU A 102 9.94 1.76 -11.62
C LEU A 102 9.99 0.97 -12.93
N THR A 103 11.03 0.16 -13.11
CA THR A 103 11.03 -0.82 -14.20
C THR A 103 10.27 -2.08 -13.75
N ALA A 104 9.73 -2.85 -14.69
CA ALA A 104 9.09 -4.12 -14.37
C ALA A 104 10.05 -5.13 -13.71
N GLU A 105 11.37 -4.93 -13.85
CA GLU A 105 12.43 -5.72 -13.20
C GLU A 105 12.65 -5.28 -11.73
N ASP A 106 12.30 -4.04 -11.38
CA ASP A 106 12.31 -3.50 -10.01
C ASP A 106 11.05 -3.87 -9.22
N ALA A 107 10.09 -4.56 -9.85
CA ALA A 107 8.98 -5.22 -9.18
C ALA A 107 9.51 -6.45 -8.42
N HIS A 108 10.41 -6.23 -7.49
CA HIS A 108 10.85 -7.24 -6.56
C HIS A 108 9.61 -7.73 -5.82
N GLU A 109 9.41 -9.04 -5.77
CA GLU A 109 8.27 -9.74 -5.17
C GLU A 109 8.16 -9.52 -3.64
N GLY A 110 8.28 -8.28 -3.16
CA GLY A 110 8.25 -7.91 -1.75
C GLY A 110 9.48 -8.37 -0.95
N LYS A 111 10.61 -8.71 -1.59
CA LYS A 111 11.83 -9.13 -0.87
C LYS A 111 12.35 -7.96 -0.03
N ALA A 112 12.30 -8.11 1.30
CA ALA A 112 12.68 -7.06 2.26
C ALA A 112 14.10 -6.53 2.05
N ALA A 113 15.04 -7.37 1.56
CA ALA A 113 16.40 -6.97 1.23
C ALA A 113 16.46 -5.86 0.18
N VAL A 114 15.61 -5.97 -0.84
CA VAL A 114 15.60 -5.03 -1.95
C VAL A 114 14.84 -3.76 -1.58
N LEU A 115 13.81 -3.89 -0.73
CA LEU A 115 13.14 -2.72 -0.14
C LEU A 115 14.08 -1.93 0.77
N ALA A 116 14.96 -2.60 1.51
CA ALA A 116 15.97 -1.93 2.33
C ALA A 116 17.01 -1.18 1.48
N SER A 117 17.53 -1.81 0.42
CA SER A 117 18.54 -1.20 -0.45
C SER A 117 17.98 -0.01 -1.24
N THR A 118 16.76 -0.14 -1.78
CA THR A 118 16.08 0.96 -2.48
C THR A 118 15.80 2.14 -1.56
N ALA A 119 15.33 1.90 -0.33
CA ALA A 119 15.13 2.95 0.67
C ALA A 119 16.44 3.66 1.06
N MET A 120 17.57 2.93 1.18
CA MET A 120 18.88 3.55 1.41
C MET A 120 19.33 4.44 0.23
N ILE A 121 19.19 3.98 -1.00
CA ILE A 121 19.54 4.76 -2.20
C ILE A 121 18.69 6.02 -2.27
N ALA A 122 17.38 5.90 -2.03
CA ALA A 122 16.46 7.04 -1.98
C ALA A 122 16.81 8.02 -0.84
N SER A 123 17.20 7.52 0.33
CA SER A 123 17.72 8.36 1.43
C SER A 123 18.94 9.17 1.01
N GLY A 124 19.91 8.55 0.33
CA GLY A 124 21.09 9.24 -0.19
C GLY A 124 20.73 10.32 -1.22
N ARG A 125 19.77 10.04 -2.11
CA ARG A 125 19.25 11.02 -3.08
C ARG A 125 18.54 12.18 -2.39
N ALA A 126 17.72 11.91 -1.37
CA ALA A 126 17.06 12.94 -0.57
C ALA A 126 18.08 13.86 0.13
N MET A 127 19.19 13.31 0.63
CA MET A 127 20.28 14.11 1.20
C MET A 127 20.92 15.05 0.17
N LEU A 128 21.17 14.58 -1.05
CA LEU A 128 21.72 15.41 -2.13
C LEU A 128 20.76 16.56 -2.51
N MET A 129 19.45 16.33 -2.39
CA MET A 129 18.40 17.34 -2.59
C MET A 129 18.20 18.26 -1.37
N ARG A 130 19.01 18.12 -0.31
CA ARG A 130 18.89 18.85 0.98
C ARG A 130 17.55 18.64 1.70
N ARG A 131 16.90 17.49 1.47
CA ARG A 131 15.62 17.08 2.10
C ARG A 131 15.88 16.14 3.28
N LEU A 132 16.33 16.72 4.39
CA LEU A 132 16.75 15.98 5.59
C LEU A 132 15.63 15.16 6.25
N PRO A 133 14.39 15.65 6.40
CA PRO A 133 13.31 14.87 7.00
C PRO A 133 12.98 13.59 6.21
N GLU A 134 12.91 13.71 4.89
CA GLU A 134 12.64 12.60 3.97
C GLU A 134 13.79 11.59 3.98
N ALA A 135 15.05 12.07 3.98
CA ALA A 135 16.21 11.20 4.12
C ALA A 135 16.17 10.39 5.42
N GLN A 136 15.86 11.04 6.56
CA GLN A 136 15.74 10.35 7.84
C GLN A 136 14.59 9.33 7.86
N GLY A 137 13.44 9.67 7.28
CA GLY A 137 12.31 8.76 7.14
C GLY A 137 12.66 7.51 6.32
N LEU A 138 13.35 7.69 5.19
CA LEU A 138 13.78 6.61 4.31
C LEU A 138 14.87 5.73 4.95
N ALA A 139 15.81 6.33 5.69
CA ALA A 139 16.82 5.56 6.44
C ALA A 139 16.18 4.69 7.53
N ARG A 140 15.18 5.21 8.26
CA ARG A 140 14.41 4.43 9.25
C ARG A 140 13.62 3.31 8.58
N LEU A 141 13.04 3.56 7.42
CA LEU A 141 12.33 2.54 6.65
C LEU A 141 13.27 1.40 6.25
N ALA A 142 14.47 1.72 5.77
CA ALA A 142 15.49 0.72 5.45
C ALA A 142 15.84 -0.15 6.67
N GLU A 143 16.02 0.46 7.84
CA GLU A 143 16.29 -0.25 9.09
C GLU A 143 15.16 -1.21 9.48
N VAL A 144 13.90 -0.80 9.31
CA VAL A 144 12.74 -1.67 9.58
C VAL A 144 12.74 -2.89 8.68
N TYR A 145 13.05 -2.74 7.40
CA TYR A 145 13.13 -3.87 6.47
C TYR A 145 14.26 -4.84 6.82
N VAL A 146 15.44 -4.34 7.20
CA VAL A 146 16.55 -5.19 7.66
C VAL A 146 16.15 -5.97 8.92
N ARG A 147 15.53 -5.32 9.91
CA ARG A 147 15.06 -6.02 11.12
C ARG A 147 14.00 -7.07 10.83
N LEU A 148 13.15 -6.84 9.83
CA LEU A 148 12.15 -7.82 9.41
C LEU A 148 12.81 -9.05 8.79
N MET A 149 13.86 -8.86 7.97
CA MET A 149 14.65 -9.97 7.44
C MET A 149 15.29 -10.79 8.56
N ASP A 150 15.99 -10.13 9.48
CA ASP A 150 16.64 -10.83 10.61
C ASP A 150 15.62 -11.64 11.43
N ARG A 151 14.39 -11.14 11.56
CA ARG A 151 13.31 -11.84 12.25
C ARG A 151 12.79 -13.03 11.46
N GLN A 152 12.65 -12.90 10.15
CA GLN A 152 12.25 -13.99 9.27
C GLN A 152 13.31 -15.09 9.27
N ASP A 153 14.58 -14.74 9.12
CA ASP A 153 15.70 -15.70 9.13
C ASP A 153 15.79 -16.43 10.47
N LYS A 154 15.62 -15.71 11.59
CA LYS A 154 15.56 -16.35 12.92
C LYS A 154 14.33 -17.24 13.08
N ALA A 155 13.17 -16.87 12.55
CA ALA A 155 11.97 -17.71 12.62
C ALA A 155 12.10 -19.00 11.78
N HIS A 156 12.90 -18.97 10.72
CA HIS A 156 13.14 -20.11 9.83
C HIS A 156 14.42 -20.88 10.19
N SER A 157 15.04 -20.61 11.34
CA SER A 157 16.20 -21.37 11.80
C SER A 157 15.78 -22.76 12.29
N PHE A 158 16.71 -23.73 12.21
CA PHE A 158 16.49 -25.09 12.72
C PHE A 158 16.02 -25.11 14.19
N GLU A 159 16.56 -24.21 15.01
CA GLU A 159 16.24 -24.09 16.43
C GLU A 159 14.80 -23.59 16.70
N ASN A 160 14.23 -22.82 15.77
CA ASN A 160 12.91 -22.21 15.92
C ASN A 160 11.85 -22.86 15.00
N THR A 161 12.23 -23.88 14.23
CA THR A 161 11.31 -24.63 13.40
C THR A 161 10.42 -25.50 14.30
N PRO A 162 9.08 -25.50 14.14
CA PRO A 162 8.20 -26.34 14.95
C PRO A 162 8.61 -27.81 14.89
N LEU A 163 8.59 -28.48 16.05
CA LEU A 163 9.06 -29.87 16.16
C LEU A 163 8.27 -30.79 15.23
N GLU A 164 6.97 -30.53 15.02
CA GLU A 164 6.12 -31.28 14.10
C GLU A 164 6.60 -31.17 12.65
N VAL A 165 7.14 -30.02 12.24
CA VAL A 165 7.69 -29.80 10.89
C VAL A 165 9.02 -30.53 10.74
N LEU A 166 9.88 -30.51 11.76
CA LEU A 166 11.12 -31.28 11.77
C LEU A 166 10.85 -32.79 11.76
N LEU A 167 9.84 -33.23 12.52
CA LEU A 167 9.39 -34.62 12.59
C LEU A 167 8.76 -35.05 11.27
N ALA A 168 7.89 -34.23 10.67
CA ALA A 168 7.34 -34.46 9.34
C ALA A 168 8.44 -34.48 8.27
N ALA A 169 9.43 -33.60 8.30
CA ALA A 169 10.56 -33.64 7.37
C ALA A 169 11.38 -34.95 7.52
N ARG A 170 11.51 -35.46 8.75
CA ARG A 170 12.17 -36.75 9.07
C ARG A 170 11.36 -37.98 8.66
N PHE A 171 10.03 -37.91 8.71
CA PHE A 171 9.12 -39.05 8.50
C PHE A 171 8.15 -38.90 7.31
N ASN A 172 8.30 -37.86 6.48
CA ASN A 172 7.56 -37.69 5.22
C ASN A 172 7.74 -38.99 4.43
N GLY A 173 6.66 -39.75 4.27
CA GLY A 173 6.59 -41.22 4.10
C GLY A 173 7.45 -41.93 3.05
N GLU A 174 8.40 -41.27 2.41
CA GLU A 174 9.60 -41.91 1.89
C GLU A 174 10.53 -42.21 3.07
N MET A 175 10.96 -43.46 3.22
CA MET A 175 11.99 -43.77 4.22
C MET A 175 13.18 -42.82 3.99
N MET A 176 13.73 -42.22 5.05
CA MET A 176 14.93 -41.34 4.97
C MET A 176 16.03 -41.92 4.06
N SER A 177 16.14 -43.25 4.00
CA SER A 177 17.03 -43.98 3.11
C SER A 177 16.79 -43.75 1.61
N ALA A 178 15.56 -43.45 1.19
CA ALA A 178 15.17 -43.19 -0.20
C ALA A 178 15.52 -41.74 -0.62
N ARG A 179 15.22 -40.74 0.22
CA ARG A 179 15.58 -39.33 -0.05
C ARG A 179 17.10 -39.11 -0.07
N PHE A 180 17.81 -39.79 0.83
CA PHE A 180 19.26 -39.74 0.91
C PHE A 180 19.94 -40.87 0.13
N ALA A 181 19.22 -41.62 -0.71
CA ALA A 181 19.81 -42.70 -1.49
C ALA A 181 20.96 -42.17 -2.38
N LEU A 182 22.12 -42.81 -2.28
CA LEU A 182 23.25 -42.57 -3.15
C LEU A 182 23.39 -43.79 -4.07
N THR A 183 23.18 -43.61 -5.36
CA THR A 183 23.51 -44.59 -6.40
C THR A 183 24.92 -44.33 -6.95
N PRO A 184 25.58 -45.30 -7.62
CA PRO A 184 26.88 -45.07 -8.24
C PRO A 184 26.91 -43.87 -9.20
N GLU A 185 25.80 -43.57 -9.87
CA GLU A 185 25.65 -42.45 -10.81
C GLU A 185 25.36 -41.11 -10.11
N SER A 186 24.88 -41.12 -8.87
CA SER A 186 24.49 -39.91 -8.12
C SER A 186 25.62 -38.88 -7.95
N LYS A 187 26.89 -39.31 -8.04
CA LYS A 187 28.05 -38.42 -7.97
C LYS A 187 28.09 -37.38 -9.09
N TYR A 188 27.48 -37.66 -10.23
CA TYR A 188 27.52 -36.81 -11.41
C TYR A 188 26.20 -36.07 -11.66
N ASP A 189 25.07 -36.66 -11.25
CA ASP A 189 23.74 -36.14 -11.58
C ASP A 189 22.99 -35.52 -10.39
N ASP A 190 23.43 -35.76 -9.14
CA ASP A 190 22.75 -35.25 -7.95
C ASP A 190 23.41 -33.95 -7.43
N PRO A 191 22.74 -32.78 -7.53
CA PRO A 191 23.27 -31.51 -7.02
C PRO A 191 23.44 -31.49 -5.49
N GLN A 192 22.88 -32.47 -4.78
CA GLN A 192 22.96 -32.60 -3.32
C GLN A 192 23.87 -33.76 -2.88
N TYR A 193 24.67 -34.33 -3.80
CA TYR A 193 25.55 -35.47 -3.53
C TYR A 193 26.44 -35.28 -2.29
N GLU A 194 27.12 -34.13 -2.19
CA GLU A 194 28.04 -33.86 -1.07
C GLU A 194 27.31 -33.85 0.28
N LEU A 195 26.13 -33.25 0.33
CA LEU A 195 25.31 -33.20 1.54
C LEU A 195 24.82 -34.61 1.94
N LYS A 196 24.39 -35.41 0.97
CA LYS A 196 23.93 -36.79 1.19
C LYS A 196 25.08 -37.70 1.63
N ALA A 197 26.27 -37.55 1.04
CA ALA A 197 27.46 -38.30 1.43
C ALA A 197 27.86 -37.99 2.88
N LEU A 198 27.91 -36.71 3.26
CA LEU A 198 28.18 -36.27 4.62
C LEU A 198 27.19 -36.84 5.63
N TYR A 199 25.90 -36.87 5.29
CA TYR A 199 24.86 -37.48 6.14
C TYR A 199 25.16 -38.97 6.42
N TRP A 200 25.49 -39.76 5.39
CA TRP A 200 25.81 -41.18 5.58
C TRP A 200 27.12 -41.41 6.31
N ASP A 201 28.12 -40.56 6.10
CA ASP A 201 29.38 -40.65 6.82
C ASP A 201 29.19 -40.34 8.31
N GLN A 202 28.38 -39.34 8.65
CA GLN A 202 27.97 -39.07 10.03
C GLN A 202 27.16 -40.23 10.63
N LEU A 203 26.24 -40.82 9.87
CA LEU A 203 25.45 -41.96 10.33
C LEU A 203 26.33 -43.21 10.58
N LYS A 204 27.35 -43.44 9.74
CA LYS A 204 28.34 -44.51 9.94
C LYS A 204 29.27 -44.24 11.13
N ALA A 205 29.62 -42.97 11.34
CA ALA A 205 30.49 -42.54 12.43
C ALA A 205 29.75 -42.45 13.77
N ALA A 206 28.42 -42.34 13.76
CA ALA A 206 27.62 -42.38 14.97
C ALA A 206 27.75 -43.77 15.60
N PRO A 207 28.36 -43.90 16.79
CA PRO A 207 28.34 -45.17 17.50
C PRO A 207 26.88 -45.51 17.75
N ASP A 208 26.49 -46.72 17.37
CA ASP A 208 25.16 -47.26 17.58
C ASP A 208 25.05 -47.63 19.07
N ALA A 209 25.19 -46.62 19.95
CA ALA A 209 25.37 -46.73 21.39
C ALA A 209 24.27 -47.59 22.00
N TYR A 210 23.05 -47.39 21.50
CA TYR A 210 21.88 -48.19 21.84
C TYR A 210 22.03 -49.67 21.44
N ARG A 211 22.57 -49.99 20.26
CA ARG A 211 22.81 -51.38 19.86
C ARG A 211 23.93 -52.02 20.69
N THR A 212 25.00 -51.30 20.99
CA THR A 212 26.09 -51.82 21.84
C THR A 212 25.60 -52.08 23.26
N GLU A 213 24.89 -51.13 23.87
CA GLU A 213 24.31 -51.29 25.21
C GLU A 213 23.32 -52.47 25.28
N VAL A 214 22.45 -52.61 24.28
CA VAL A 214 21.50 -53.74 24.21
C VAL A 214 22.22 -55.08 24.03
N MET A 215 23.30 -55.12 23.26
CA MET A 215 24.06 -56.35 23.04
C MET A 215 24.91 -56.73 24.26
N ASP A 216 25.45 -55.76 24.98
CA ASP A 216 26.18 -56.00 26.22
C ASP A 216 25.25 -56.44 27.35
N ALA A 217 24.08 -55.80 27.52
CA ALA A 217 23.04 -56.26 28.45
C ALA A 217 22.57 -57.70 28.14
N ARG A 218 22.49 -58.07 26.85
CA ARG A 218 22.18 -59.46 26.44
C ARG A 218 23.29 -60.44 26.82
N ARG A 219 24.56 -60.03 26.72
CA ARG A 219 25.71 -60.86 27.11
C ARG A 219 25.74 -61.07 28.62
N GLU A 220 25.53 -60.02 29.40
CA GLU A 220 25.44 -60.08 30.86
C GLU A 220 24.30 -60.99 31.32
N ALA A 221 23.10 -60.84 30.73
CA ALA A 221 21.96 -61.70 31.04
C ALA A 221 22.22 -63.18 30.69
N ALA A 222 22.99 -63.46 29.63
CA ALA A 222 23.37 -64.81 29.26
C ALA A 222 24.41 -65.41 30.23
N GLN A 223 25.36 -64.60 30.72
CA GLN A 223 26.35 -65.00 31.72
C GLN A 223 25.68 -65.31 33.06
N ALA A 224 24.83 -64.42 33.56
CA ALA A 224 24.09 -64.63 34.81
C ALA A 224 23.23 -65.92 34.77
N ARG A 225 22.64 -66.24 33.62
CA ARG A 225 21.89 -67.50 33.44
C ARG A 225 22.77 -68.75 33.51
N ARG A 226 24.02 -68.68 33.05
CA ARG A 226 24.98 -69.78 33.15
C ARG A 226 25.44 -69.98 34.59
N GLU A 227 25.81 -68.90 35.26
CA GLU A 227 26.23 -68.94 36.68
C GLU A 227 25.11 -69.46 37.59
N MET A 228 23.86 -69.04 37.35
CA MET A 228 22.69 -69.56 38.08
C MET A 228 22.44 -71.05 37.82
N ARG A 229 22.79 -71.56 36.64
CA ARG A 229 22.68 -72.98 36.32
C ARG A 229 23.76 -73.79 37.01
N GLU A 230 25.01 -73.33 36.94
CA GLU A 230 26.16 -73.96 37.62
C GLU A 230 25.96 -73.98 39.14
N ALA A 231 25.46 -72.89 39.72
CA ALA A 231 25.14 -72.82 41.15
C ALA A 231 24.02 -73.79 41.56
N LYS A 232 23.01 -74.00 40.71
CA LYS A 232 21.95 -75.00 40.95
C LYS A 232 22.50 -76.42 40.89
N GLU A 233 23.30 -76.73 39.87
CA GLU A 233 23.93 -78.05 39.71
C GLU A 233 24.86 -78.36 40.90
N ALA A 234 25.63 -77.38 41.38
CA ALA A 234 26.47 -77.52 42.57
C ALA A 234 25.65 -77.75 43.87
N LEU A 235 24.51 -77.07 44.01
CA LEU A 235 23.63 -77.22 45.17
C LEU A 235 22.92 -78.59 45.18
N GLU A 236 22.52 -79.10 44.01
CA GLU A 236 21.97 -80.46 43.88
C GLU A 236 23.03 -81.53 44.19
N ALA A 237 24.27 -81.35 43.74
CA ALA A 237 25.38 -82.25 44.06
C ALA A 237 25.68 -82.28 45.58
N LEU A 238 25.64 -81.14 46.26
CA LEU A 238 25.80 -81.06 47.71
C LEU A 238 24.68 -81.75 48.48
N LYS A 239 23.42 -81.58 48.04
CA LYS A 239 22.26 -82.26 48.65
C LYS A 239 22.28 -83.78 48.46
N ALA A 240 22.88 -84.27 47.37
CA ALA A 240 23.03 -85.70 47.12
C ALA A 240 24.17 -86.34 47.93
N ALA A 241 25.07 -85.53 48.50
CA ALA A 241 26.22 -85.98 49.28
C ALA A 241 25.99 -85.99 50.82
N THR A 242 24.84 -85.49 51.27
CA THR A 242 24.36 -85.51 52.67
C THR A 242 23.25 -86.52 52.85
#